data_AF-A0AAW0XYR5-F1
#
_entry.id   AF-A0AAW0XYR5-F1
#
_cell.length_a   1.000
_cell.length_b   1.000
_cell.length_c   1.000
_cell.angle_alpha   90.00
_cell.angle_beta   90.00
_cell.angle_gamma   90.00
#
_symmetry.space_group_name_H-M   'P 1'
#
loop_
_entity.id
_entity.type
_entity.pdbx_description
1 polymer ?
#
loop_
_entity_poly.entity_id
_entity_poly.type
_entity_poly.pdbx_seq_one_letter_code
_entity_poly.pdbx_strand_id
1 'polypeptide(L)'
;LCLLPERFEKRWQCNALTHIFKKILHPGNIVRLRRDAMRLFVIWYMIVGECKTAEMDRMFASLVPGFPVPPPSALPPDLGYGGVTCLEPSPVIPPPSTEKTPPDDLSSYLLRSLLDFMVTQVRRVEWQDRTQHSKSFSYLFTMFRMWYMPHIFPSFNSSNSLYKPNLELPELRSSPGLSPYGTCQVAVVEWVRKFVISTSQRSGQSVSSVGEEDGRRSGHGDAAEGSTSDQDSITSA
;
A
#
# COMPACT_ATOMS: atom_id res chain seq x y z
N LEU A 1 -13.96 -7.73 -2.31
CA LEU A 1 -13.30 -8.43 -3.42
C LEU A 1 -13.77 -7.78 -4.71
N CYS A 2 -12.87 -7.61 -5.69
CA CYS A 2 -13.26 -7.25 -7.06
C CYS A 2 -13.10 -8.51 -7.92
N LEU A 3 -14.20 -8.94 -8.55
CA LEU A 3 -14.27 -10.16 -9.35
C LEU A 3 -14.35 -9.74 -10.83
N LEU A 4 -13.46 -10.27 -11.67
CA LEU A 4 -13.38 -10.05 -13.12
C LEU A 4 -13.03 -8.61 -13.58
N PRO A 5 -11.78 -8.15 -13.32
CA PRO A 5 -11.29 -6.87 -13.81
C PRO A 5 -11.26 -6.75 -15.35
N GLU A 6 -11.20 -7.87 -16.08
CA GLU A 6 -11.16 -7.95 -17.55
C GLU A 6 -12.44 -7.40 -18.23
N ARG A 7 -13.56 -7.26 -17.50
CA ARG A 7 -14.80 -6.68 -18.06
C ARG A 7 -14.81 -5.16 -18.11
N PHE A 8 -13.76 -4.48 -17.63
CA PHE A 8 -13.61 -3.01 -17.70
C PHE A 8 -13.23 -2.47 -19.10
N GLU A 9 -13.29 -3.29 -20.14
CA GLU A 9 -12.93 -2.93 -21.52
C GLU A 9 -13.89 -1.93 -22.19
N LYS A 10 -15.07 -1.67 -21.62
CA LYS A 10 -16.02 -0.72 -22.22
C LYS A 10 -15.66 0.73 -21.87
N ARG A 11 -15.26 1.51 -22.89
CA ARG A 11 -14.89 2.94 -22.79
C ARG A 11 -15.85 3.80 -21.96
N TRP A 12 -17.16 3.51 -22.00
CA TRP A 12 -18.15 4.28 -21.22
C TRP A 12 -18.01 4.09 -19.70
N GLN A 13 -17.64 2.88 -19.23
CA GLN A 13 -17.46 2.60 -17.80
C GLN A 13 -16.23 3.33 -17.26
N CYS A 14 -15.14 3.34 -18.04
CA CYS A 14 -13.93 4.07 -17.71
C CYS A 14 -14.20 5.58 -17.63
N ASN A 15 -14.94 6.15 -18.58
CA ASN A 15 -15.31 7.56 -18.55
C ASN A 15 -16.17 7.87 -17.33
N ALA A 16 -17.22 7.08 -17.07
CA ALA A 16 -18.10 7.28 -15.91
C ALA A 16 -17.33 7.22 -14.58
N LEU A 17 -16.44 6.25 -14.40
CA LEU A 17 -15.60 6.16 -13.21
C LEU A 17 -14.63 7.34 -13.09
N THR A 18 -14.03 7.79 -14.19
CA THR A 18 -13.17 8.98 -14.20
C THR A 18 -13.93 10.19 -13.65
N HIS A 19 -15.17 10.42 -14.10
CA HIS A 19 -16.00 11.51 -13.61
C HIS A 19 -16.37 11.36 -12.12
N ILE A 20 -16.72 10.14 -11.68
CA ILE A 20 -17.02 9.87 -10.27
C ILE A 20 -15.79 10.16 -9.41
N PHE A 21 -14.63 9.64 -9.78
CA PHE A 21 -13.37 9.81 -9.04
C PHE A 21 -12.95 11.27 -8.93
N LYS A 22 -13.07 12.06 -10.01
CA LYS A 22 -12.85 13.51 -9.96
C LYS A 22 -13.67 14.19 -8.86
N LYS A 23 -14.96 13.84 -8.75
CA LYS A 23 -15.86 14.43 -7.76
C LYS A 23 -15.53 13.99 -6.34
N ILE A 24 -15.25 12.71 -6.10
CA ILE A 24 -15.04 12.18 -4.74
C ILE A 24 -13.60 12.39 -4.21
N LEU A 25 -12.61 12.53 -5.09
CA LEU A 25 -11.22 12.85 -4.71
C LEU A 25 -10.96 14.35 -4.54
N HIS A 26 -11.94 15.20 -4.87
CA HIS A 26 -11.81 16.65 -4.83
C HIS A 26 -11.23 17.15 -3.49
N PRO A 27 -10.24 18.08 -3.48
CA PRO A 27 -9.57 18.54 -2.26
C PRO A 27 -10.51 19.10 -1.18
N GLY A 28 -11.62 19.70 -1.61
CA GLY A 28 -12.65 20.26 -0.73
C GLY A 28 -13.58 19.22 -0.07
N ASN A 29 -13.44 17.93 -0.37
CA ASN A 29 -14.17 16.88 0.34
C ASN A 29 -13.49 16.53 1.67
N ILE A 30 -14.29 16.00 2.61
CA ILE A 30 -13.78 15.49 3.89
C ILE A 30 -12.66 14.46 3.69
N VAL A 31 -11.64 14.51 4.55
CA VAL A 31 -10.42 13.70 4.42
C VAL A 31 -10.72 12.21 4.44
N ARG A 32 -11.71 11.79 5.24
CA ARG A 32 -12.17 10.39 5.30
C ARG A 32 -12.69 9.89 3.97
N LEU A 33 -13.55 10.67 3.31
CA LEU A 33 -14.09 10.34 1.99
C LEU A 33 -12.96 10.29 0.95
N ARG A 34 -12.05 11.25 0.96
CA ARG A 34 -10.89 11.27 0.05
C ARG A 34 -10.02 10.02 0.22
N ARG A 35 -9.78 9.59 1.45
CA ARG A 35 -9.02 8.36 1.73
C ARG A 35 -9.73 7.10 1.23
N ASP A 36 -11.04 6.98 1.44
CA ASP A 36 -11.80 5.83 0.95
C ASP A 36 -11.89 5.82 -0.59
N ALA A 37 -12.08 6.99 -1.19
CA ALA A 37 -12.03 7.20 -2.63
C ALA A 37 -10.66 6.82 -3.20
N MET A 38 -9.56 7.22 -2.54
CA MET A 38 -8.20 6.85 -2.92
C MET A 38 -8.02 5.32 -2.94
N ARG A 39 -8.54 4.63 -1.92
CA ARG A 39 -8.49 3.15 -1.87
C ARG A 39 -9.14 2.51 -3.09
N LEU A 40 -10.34 2.99 -3.46
CA LEU A 40 -11.08 2.50 -4.62
C LEU A 40 -10.41 2.88 -5.93
N PHE A 41 -9.85 4.09 -6.00
CA PHE A 41 -9.11 4.59 -7.16
C PHE A 41 -7.89 3.73 -7.42
N VAL A 42 -7.09 3.39 -6.40
CA VAL A 42 -5.91 2.52 -6.55
C VAL A 42 -6.29 1.15 -7.13
N ILE A 43 -7.40 0.56 -6.69
CA ILE A 43 -7.93 -0.70 -7.25
C ILE A 43 -8.28 -0.53 -8.72
N TRP A 44 -9.05 0.50 -9.06
CA TRP A 44 -9.44 0.74 -10.44
C TRP A 44 -8.24 1.05 -11.34
N TYR A 45 -7.29 1.84 -10.85
CA TYR A 45 -6.11 2.27 -11.59
C TYR A 45 -5.16 1.12 -11.91
N MET A 46 -4.97 0.17 -10.99
CA MET A 46 -4.20 -1.06 -11.29
C MET A 46 -4.92 -2.01 -12.23
N ILE A 47 -6.27 -2.00 -12.22
CA ILE A 47 -7.09 -2.79 -13.14
C ILE A 47 -6.94 -2.27 -14.56
N VAL A 48 -6.99 -0.94 -14.73
CA VAL A 48 -6.82 -0.29 -16.03
C VAL A 48 -5.39 -0.45 -16.56
N GLY A 49 -4.38 -0.35 -15.68
CA GLY A 49 -2.98 -0.58 -16.04
C GLY A 49 -2.52 0.29 -17.21
N GLU A 50 -2.00 -0.32 -18.27
CA GLU A 50 -1.49 0.39 -19.45
C GLU A 50 -2.58 1.06 -20.31
N CYS A 51 -3.85 0.70 -20.13
CA CYS A 51 -4.97 1.30 -20.85
C CYS A 51 -5.41 2.66 -20.27
N LYS A 52 -4.64 3.25 -19.35
CA LYS A 52 -4.98 4.50 -18.67
C LYS A 52 -5.00 5.69 -19.62
N THR A 53 -5.73 6.73 -19.22
CA THR A 53 -5.69 8.04 -19.89
C THR A 53 -4.81 9.01 -19.10
N ALA A 54 -4.32 10.07 -19.75
CA ALA A 54 -3.56 11.14 -19.10
C ALA A 54 -4.33 11.83 -17.95
N GLU A 55 -5.67 11.76 -17.97
CA GLU A 55 -6.51 12.22 -16.87
C GLU A 55 -6.39 11.32 -15.64
N MET A 56 -6.26 10.00 -15.82
CA MET A 56 -6.04 9.07 -14.71
C MET A 56 -4.68 9.27 -14.06
N ASP A 57 -3.64 9.52 -14.87
CA ASP A 57 -2.32 9.92 -14.36
C ASP A 57 -2.39 11.20 -13.53
N ARG A 58 -3.12 12.22 -14.02
CA ARG A 58 -3.38 13.46 -13.27
C ARG A 58 -4.08 13.19 -11.94
N MET A 59 -5.13 12.37 -11.94
CA MET A 59 -5.82 11.99 -10.71
C MET A 59 -4.86 11.29 -9.74
N PHE A 60 -4.02 10.36 -10.22
CA PHE A 60 -3.02 9.66 -9.41
C PHE A 60 -2.01 10.63 -8.79
N ALA A 61 -1.49 11.59 -9.57
CA ALA A 61 -0.57 12.63 -9.08
C ALA A 61 -1.22 13.58 -8.05
N SER A 62 -2.54 13.78 -8.13
CA SER A 62 -3.28 14.67 -7.22
C SER A 62 -3.79 14.00 -5.93
N LEU A 63 -3.58 12.69 -5.77
CA LEU A 63 -4.06 11.94 -4.59
C LEU A 63 -3.49 12.48 -3.27
N VAL A 64 -2.24 12.92 -3.29
CA VAL A 64 -1.58 13.54 -2.14
C VAL A 64 -1.42 15.04 -2.41
N PRO A 65 -1.98 15.92 -1.57
CA PRO A 65 -1.84 17.36 -1.75
C PRO A 65 -0.39 17.81 -1.56
N GLY A 66 -0.03 18.97 -2.10
CA GLY A 66 1.31 19.55 -1.98
C GLY A 66 2.35 18.99 -2.96
N PHE A 67 2.01 18.00 -3.77
CA PHE A 67 2.82 17.53 -4.89
C PHE A 67 2.41 18.22 -6.20
N PRO A 68 3.33 18.42 -7.15
CA PRO A 68 3.00 19.03 -8.42
C PRO A 68 2.12 18.09 -9.25
N VAL A 69 1.00 18.62 -9.74
CA VAL A 69 0.09 17.90 -10.64
C VAL A 69 0.41 18.34 -12.07
N PRO A 70 0.59 17.40 -13.02
CA PRO A 70 0.83 17.77 -14.40
C PRO A 70 -0.34 18.60 -14.95
N PRO A 71 -0.07 19.59 -15.83
CA PRO A 71 -1.12 20.44 -16.36
C PRO A 71 -2.14 19.61 -17.15
N PRO A 72 -3.42 20.03 -17.19
CA PRO A 72 -4.39 19.40 -18.08
C PRO A 72 -3.85 19.44 -19.50
N SER A 73 -3.91 18.32 -20.23
CA SER A 73 -3.56 18.31 -21.66
C SER A 73 -4.34 19.42 -22.33
N ALA A 74 -3.64 20.44 -22.83
CA ALA A 74 -4.25 21.54 -23.55
C ALA A 74 -5.05 20.94 -24.71
N LEU A 75 -6.36 21.10 -24.67
CA LEU A 75 -7.19 20.85 -25.85
C LEU A 75 -6.72 21.84 -26.93
N PRO A 76 -6.47 21.40 -28.17
CA PRO A 76 -6.30 22.32 -29.28
C PRO A 76 -7.52 23.26 -29.33
N PRO A 77 -7.32 24.59 -29.51
CA PRO A 77 -8.41 25.56 -29.45
C PRO A 77 -9.22 25.60 -30.76
N ASP A 78 -9.56 24.45 -31.35
CA ASP A 78 -10.27 24.43 -32.61
C ASP A 78 -11.06 23.14 -32.85
N LEU A 79 -12.19 22.99 -32.17
CA LEU A 79 -13.35 22.25 -32.69
C LEU A 79 -14.62 22.84 -32.06
N GLY A 80 -15.13 23.89 -32.67
CA GLY A 80 -16.45 24.43 -32.41
C GLY A 80 -17.53 23.42 -32.80
N TYR A 81 -17.87 22.49 -31.91
CA TYR A 81 -19.10 21.73 -31.96
C TYR A 81 -19.67 21.61 -30.55
N GLY A 82 -20.92 22.05 -30.39
CA GLY A 82 -21.66 22.03 -29.14
C GLY A 82 -21.58 20.67 -28.45
N GLY A 83 -21.13 20.67 -27.20
CA GLY A 83 -20.96 19.46 -26.41
C GLY A 83 -20.96 19.84 -24.94
N VAL A 84 -22.00 19.39 -24.24
CA VAL A 84 -22.18 19.31 -22.79
C VAL A 84 -21.05 19.97 -21.98
N THR A 85 -21.35 21.13 -21.40
CA THR A 85 -20.48 21.83 -20.44
C THR A 85 -20.03 20.84 -19.36
N CYS A 86 -18.75 20.48 -19.38
CA CYS A 86 -18.16 19.66 -18.33
C CYS A 86 -18.16 20.51 -17.06
N LEU A 87 -19.16 20.29 -16.20
CA LEU A 87 -19.22 20.90 -14.87
C LEU A 87 -17.89 20.61 -14.16
N GLU A 88 -17.15 21.67 -13.89
CA GLU A 88 -15.93 21.64 -13.08
C GLU A 88 -16.30 20.99 -11.73
N PRO A 89 -15.58 19.95 -11.29
CA PRO A 89 -15.99 19.14 -10.15
C PRO A 89 -16.00 19.95 -8.85
N SER A 90 -17.17 20.45 -8.45
CA SER A 90 -17.38 21.04 -7.13
C SER A 90 -17.37 19.98 -6.01
N PRO A 91 -17.01 20.34 -4.76
CA PRO A 91 -17.03 19.41 -3.63
C PRO A 91 -18.42 18.76 -3.47
N VAL A 92 -18.44 17.44 -3.25
CA VAL A 92 -19.70 16.70 -3.05
C VAL A 92 -20.23 16.93 -1.64
N ILE A 93 -19.33 17.07 -0.66
CA ILE A 93 -19.67 17.32 0.74
C ILE A 93 -18.62 18.28 1.31
N PRO A 94 -18.94 19.56 1.56
CA PRO A 94 -18.05 20.44 2.29
C PRO A 94 -17.88 19.90 3.73
N PRO A 95 -16.69 20.08 4.36
CA PRO A 95 -16.49 19.63 5.73
C PRO A 95 -17.50 20.32 6.67
N PRO A 96 -18.21 19.56 7.54
CA PRO A 96 -19.02 20.18 8.57
C PRO A 96 -18.10 21.03 9.47
N SER A 97 -18.59 22.17 9.95
CA SER A 97 -17.86 23.11 10.81
C SER A 97 -17.37 22.51 12.15
N THR A 98 -17.64 21.23 12.40
CA THR A 98 -17.25 20.48 13.60
C THR A 98 -16.22 19.38 13.34
N GLU A 99 -15.74 19.20 12.10
CA GLU A 99 -14.70 18.20 11.82
C GLU A 99 -13.37 18.66 12.43
N LYS A 100 -12.79 17.77 13.25
CA LYS A 100 -11.47 17.93 13.87
C LYS A 100 -10.49 18.46 12.82
N THR A 101 -9.70 19.46 13.20
CA THR A 101 -8.60 20.04 12.42
C THR A 101 -7.93 18.95 11.58
N PRO A 102 -7.71 19.17 10.27
CA PRO A 102 -6.96 18.22 9.44
C PRO A 102 -5.68 17.80 10.17
N PRO A 103 -5.23 16.55 10.01
CA PRO A 103 -3.94 16.14 10.58
C PRO A 103 -2.89 17.21 10.27
N ASP A 104 -2.05 17.57 11.24
CA ASP A 104 -1.06 18.66 11.13
C ASP A 104 -0.19 18.54 9.85
N ASP A 105 -0.09 17.33 9.30
CA ASP A 105 0.32 17.11 7.92
C ASP A 105 -0.60 16.14 7.14
N LEU A 106 -1.60 16.73 6.47
CA LEU A 106 -2.52 16.03 5.57
C LEU A 106 -1.79 15.29 4.43
N SER A 107 -0.69 15.85 3.92
CA SER A 107 0.07 15.30 2.81
C SER A 107 0.75 14.00 3.23
N SER A 108 1.48 13.97 4.35
CA SER A 108 2.05 12.72 4.88
C SER A 108 0.96 11.70 5.23
N TYR A 109 -0.16 12.12 5.82
CA TYR A 109 -1.26 11.20 6.13
C TYR A 109 -1.84 10.49 4.89
N LEU A 110 -2.12 11.25 3.83
CA LEU A 110 -2.64 10.70 2.57
C LEU A 110 -1.58 9.88 1.83
N LEU A 111 -0.31 10.28 1.90
CA LEU A 111 0.81 9.50 1.36
C LEU A 111 0.96 8.15 2.06
N ARG A 112 0.89 8.11 3.40
CA ARG A 112 0.89 6.86 4.19
C ARG A 112 -0.25 5.94 3.77
N SER A 113 -1.44 6.53 3.56
CA SER A 113 -2.61 5.78 3.08
C SER A 113 -2.40 5.23 1.68
N LEU A 114 -1.87 6.02 0.74
CA LEU A 114 -1.55 5.60 -0.62
C LEU A 114 -0.56 4.42 -0.62
N LEU A 115 0.55 4.55 0.10
CA LEU A 115 1.57 3.51 0.22
C LEU A 115 1.01 2.21 0.79
N ASP A 116 0.17 2.28 1.83
CA ASP A 116 -0.48 1.10 2.41
C ASP A 116 -1.49 0.48 1.45
N PHE A 117 -2.25 1.29 0.70
CA PHE A 117 -3.21 0.80 -0.30
C PHE A 117 -2.54 0.15 -1.50
N MET A 118 -1.39 0.65 -1.96
CA MET A 118 -0.65 0.02 -3.07
C MET A 118 -0.23 -1.42 -2.75
N VAL A 119 -0.03 -1.77 -1.47
CA VAL A 119 0.28 -3.15 -1.07
C VAL A 119 -0.99 -3.93 -0.71
N THR A 120 -1.84 -3.36 0.14
CA THR A 120 -2.98 -4.07 0.71
C THR A 120 -4.09 -4.31 -0.30
N GLN A 121 -4.29 -3.42 -1.28
CA GLN A 121 -5.38 -3.55 -2.25
C GLN A 121 -5.06 -4.50 -3.40
N VAL A 122 -3.78 -4.71 -3.74
CA VAL A 122 -3.36 -5.63 -4.82
C VAL A 122 -3.90 -7.03 -4.60
N ARG A 123 -3.90 -7.52 -3.35
CA ARG A 123 -4.41 -8.85 -3.00
C ARG A 123 -5.94 -8.93 -2.90
N ARG A 124 -6.66 -7.81 -3.02
CA ARG A 124 -8.13 -7.78 -2.96
C ARG A 124 -8.80 -7.92 -4.33
N VAL A 125 -8.00 -7.86 -5.38
CA VAL A 125 -8.41 -8.11 -6.76
C VAL A 125 -8.12 -9.57 -7.07
N GLU A 126 -9.17 -10.30 -7.43
CA GLU A 126 -9.05 -11.68 -7.88
C GLU A 126 -8.73 -11.67 -9.38
N TRP A 127 -7.50 -12.02 -9.70
CA TRP A 127 -7.04 -12.19 -11.07
C TRP A 127 -7.05 -13.67 -11.42
N GLN A 128 -7.33 -14.00 -12.67
CA GLN A 128 -7.22 -15.38 -13.15
C GLN A 128 -5.76 -15.87 -13.06
N ASP A 129 -4.82 -15.00 -13.42
CA ASP A 129 -3.39 -15.24 -13.32
C ASP A 129 -2.81 -14.67 -12.02
N ARG A 130 -2.17 -15.52 -11.20
CA ARG A 130 -1.49 -15.11 -9.96
C ARG A 130 -0.30 -14.19 -10.20
N THR A 131 0.35 -14.22 -11.36
CA THR A 131 1.45 -13.28 -11.67
C THR A 131 0.97 -11.84 -11.75
N GLN A 132 -0.33 -11.64 -11.98
CA GLN A 132 -0.95 -10.33 -12.11
C GLN A 132 -0.92 -9.52 -10.82
N HIS A 133 -0.87 -10.16 -9.64
CA HIS A 133 -0.66 -9.44 -8.38
C HIS A 133 0.70 -8.72 -8.37
N SER A 134 1.76 -9.40 -8.78
CA SER A 134 3.11 -8.82 -8.83
C SER A 134 3.20 -7.72 -9.89
N LYS A 135 2.62 -7.96 -11.08
CA LYS A 135 2.54 -6.95 -12.16
C LYS A 135 1.77 -5.70 -11.72
N SER A 136 0.63 -5.87 -11.08
CA SER A 136 -0.20 -4.77 -10.56
C SER A 136 0.53 -3.94 -9.51
N PHE A 137 1.22 -4.59 -8.58
CA PHE A 137 2.06 -3.88 -7.61
C PHE A 137 3.20 -3.12 -8.28
N SER A 138 3.93 -3.78 -9.20
CA SER A 138 5.04 -3.17 -9.93
C SER A 138 4.59 -1.93 -10.72
N TYR A 139 3.42 -2.03 -11.35
CA TYR A 139 2.78 -0.92 -12.04
C TYR A 139 2.49 0.26 -11.10
N LEU A 140 1.79 0.03 -9.98
CA LEU A 140 1.49 1.07 -8.99
C LEU A 140 2.76 1.70 -8.42
N PHE A 141 3.77 0.88 -8.11
CA PHE A 141 5.05 1.35 -7.60
C PHE A 141 5.80 2.18 -8.63
N THR A 142 5.73 1.81 -9.91
CA THR A 142 6.31 2.60 -11.01
C THR A 142 5.65 3.98 -11.11
N MET A 143 4.32 4.03 -11.01
CA MET A 143 3.58 5.29 -11.02
C MET A 143 3.91 6.14 -9.78
N PHE A 144 4.01 5.53 -8.60
CA PHE A 144 4.48 6.21 -7.39
C PHE A 144 5.89 6.78 -7.56
N ARG A 145 6.81 5.96 -8.09
CA ARG A 145 8.19 6.36 -8.33
C ARG A 145 8.27 7.53 -9.31
N MET A 146 7.41 7.57 -10.32
CA MET A 146 7.37 8.64 -11.30
C MET A 146 6.85 9.95 -10.70
N TRP A 147 5.72 9.90 -9.98
CA TRP A 147 5.00 11.11 -9.57
C TRP A 147 5.40 11.68 -8.21
N TYR A 148 5.87 10.86 -7.28
CA TYR A 148 6.14 11.30 -5.90
C TYR A 148 7.62 11.27 -5.55
N MET A 149 8.35 10.23 -5.99
CA MET A 149 9.73 10.01 -5.55
C MET A 149 10.69 11.18 -5.84
N PRO A 150 10.67 11.84 -7.02
CA PRO A 150 11.57 12.96 -7.30
C PRO A 150 11.37 14.17 -6.37
N HIS A 151 10.17 14.31 -5.82
CA HIS A 151 9.82 15.41 -4.91
C HIS A 151 10.11 15.05 -3.45
N ILE A 152 9.83 13.81 -3.05
CA ILE A 152 10.12 13.34 -1.69
C ILE A 152 11.63 13.25 -1.47
N PHE A 153 12.39 12.77 -2.45
CA PHE A 153 13.84 12.63 -2.37
C PHE A 153 14.53 13.28 -3.59
N PRO A 154 14.65 14.62 -3.64
CA PRO A 154 15.25 15.32 -4.79
C PRO A 154 16.70 14.94 -5.06
N SER A 155 17.45 14.59 -4.02
CA SER A 155 18.84 14.13 -4.11
C SER A 155 18.97 12.61 -4.38
N PHE A 156 17.88 11.91 -4.71
CA PHE A 156 17.93 10.49 -4.98
C PHE A 156 18.63 10.22 -6.31
N ASN A 157 19.85 9.70 -6.23
CA ASN A 157 20.61 9.40 -7.43
C ASN A 157 20.20 8.05 -8.02
N SER A 158 19.46 8.10 -9.14
CA SER A 158 19.03 6.91 -9.88
C SER A 158 20.17 6.12 -10.55
N SER A 159 21.38 6.68 -10.63
CA SER A 159 22.56 6.00 -11.17
C SER A 159 23.35 5.19 -10.13
N ASN A 160 22.99 5.30 -8.84
CA ASN A 160 23.64 4.53 -7.78
C ASN A 160 23.06 3.10 -7.77
N SER A 161 23.74 2.19 -8.47
CA SER A 161 23.40 0.77 -8.54
C SER A 161 24.38 -0.02 -7.68
N LEU A 162 23.94 -1.14 -7.10
CA LEU A 162 24.79 -2.04 -6.31
C LEU A 162 26.10 -2.44 -7.03
N TYR A 163 26.08 -2.50 -8.36
CA TYR A 163 27.23 -2.90 -9.18
C TYR A 163 28.04 -1.72 -9.73
N LYS A 164 27.55 -0.49 -9.55
CA LYS A 164 28.24 0.74 -9.93
C LYS A 164 27.88 1.80 -8.88
N PRO A 165 28.41 1.67 -7.66
CA PRO A 165 28.13 2.62 -6.60
C PRO A 165 28.63 4.00 -7.03
N ASN A 166 27.88 5.04 -6.72
CA ASN A 166 28.40 6.39 -6.89
C ASN A 166 29.53 6.59 -5.87
N LEU A 167 30.75 6.86 -6.36
CA LEU A 167 31.97 7.08 -5.60
C LEU A 167 32.22 8.57 -5.30
N GLU A 168 31.36 9.46 -5.78
CA GLU A 168 31.40 10.88 -5.43
C GLU A 168 31.16 11.02 -3.93
N LEU A 169 31.97 11.86 -3.28
CA LEU A 169 31.73 12.19 -1.88
C LEU A 169 30.30 12.73 -1.75
N PRO A 170 29.50 12.24 -0.79
CA PRO A 170 28.21 12.83 -0.51
C PRO A 170 28.41 14.34 -0.32
N GLU A 171 27.71 15.16 -1.10
CA GLU A 171 27.67 16.60 -0.84
C GLU A 171 27.37 16.77 0.65
N LEU A 172 28.21 17.54 1.36
CA LEU A 172 27.95 17.89 2.76
C LEU A 172 26.50 18.36 2.78
N ARG A 173 25.63 17.64 3.51
CA ARG A 173 24.22 18.01 3.61
C ARG A 173 24.19 19.47 4.00
N SER A 174 23.86 20.35 3.04
CA SER A 174 23.55 21.74 3.32
C SER A 174 22.57 21.69 4.47
N SER A 175 22.87 22.41 5.55
CA SER A 175 22.09 22.46 6.81
C SER A 175 20.61 22.13 6.60
N PRO A 176 19.96 21.33 7.45
CA PRO A 176 18.58 20.87 7.21
C PRO A 176 17.62 22.06 7.16
N GLY A 177 17.53 22.71 6.00
CA GLY A 177 16.37 23.48 5.62
C GLY A 177 15.24 22.47 5.68
N LEU A 178 14.19 22.78 6.46
CA LEU A 178 13.01 21.94 6.55
C LEU A 178 12.56 21.62 5.13
N SER A 179 12.87 20.40 4.65
CA SER A 179 12.32 19.93 3.39
C SER A 179 10.81 20.01 3.53
N PRO A 180 10.09 20.66 2.59
CA PRO A 180 8.63 20.71 2.65
C PRO A 180 7.99 19.31 2.65
N TYR A 181 8.78 18.27 2.32
CA TYR A 181 8.39 16.86 2.30
C TYR A 181 9.04 16.02 3.41
N GLY A 182 9.61 16.61 4.46
CA GLY A 182 10.34 15.85 5.50
C GLY A 182 9.49 14.77 6.19
N THR A 183 8.24 15.09 6.52
CA THR A 183 7.24 14.14 7.05
C THR A 183 6.81 13.08 6.03
N CYS A 184 6.80 13.40 4.74
CA CYS A 184 6.58 12.46 3.65
C CYS A 184 7.79 11.50 3.47
N GLN A 185 9.02 12.00 3.63
CA GLN A 185 10.23 11.17 3.62
C GLN A 185 10.18 10.11 4.73
N VAL A 186 9.86 10.54 5.96
CA VAL A 186 9.68 9.62 7.10
C VAL A 186 8.60 8.58 6.80
N ALA A 187 7.46 8.98 6.23
CA ALA A 187 6.40 8.06 5.85
C ALA A 187 6.86 6.97 4.86
N VAL A 188 7.64 7.33 3.85
CA VAL A 188 8.18 6.35 2.88
C VAL A 188 9.18 5.42 3.56
N VAL A 189 10.10 5.94 4.38
CA VAL A 189 11.10 5.14 5.09
C VAL A 189 10.43 4.14 6.05
N GLU A 190 9.45 4.60 6.83
CA GLU A 190 8.69 3.74 7.73
C GLU A 190 7.89 2.67 6.98
N TRP A 191 7.32 3.02 5.83
CA TRP A 191 6.61 2.06 4.98
C TRP A 191 7.56 1.00 4.41
N VAL A 192 8.72 1.39 3.89
CA VAL A 192 9.75 0.45 3.43
C VAL A 192 10.19 -0.46 4.57
N ARG A 193 10.47 0.10 5.75
CA ARG A 193 10.81 -0.67 6.96
C ARG A 193 9.72 -1.71 7.27
N LYS A 194 8.44 -1.30 7.27
CA LYS A 194 7.28 -2.15 7.55
C LYS A 194 7.18 -3.33 6.58
N PHE A 195 7.37 -3.13 5.27
CA PHE A 195 7.10 -4.18 4.28
C PHE A 195 8.35 -4.96 3.82
N VAL A 196 9.54 -4.38 3.88
CA VAL A 196 10.79 -5.06 3.47
C VAL A 196 11.41 -5.86 4.61
N ILE A 197 11.36 -5.37 5.86
CA ILE A 197 11.95 -6.09 7.00
C ILE A 197 11.01 -7.17 7.54
N SER A 198 9.70 -6.91 7.58
CA SER A 198 8.72 -7.88 8.10
C SER A 198 8.56 -9.11 7.19
N THR A 199 8.81 -8.98 5.89
CA THR A 199 8.83 -10.13 4.97
C THR A 199 10.04 -11.02 5.22
N SER A 200 11.20 -10.44 5.57
CA SER A 200 12.41 -11.17 5.93
C SER A 200 12.31 -11.93 7.26
N GLN A 201 11.57 -11.42 8.25
CA GLN A 201 11.31 -12.16 9.50
C GLN A 201 10.34 -13.34 9.29
N ARG A 202 9.33 -13.16 8.43
CA ARG A 202 8.33 -14.22 8.16
C ARG A 202 8.90 -15.40 7.37
N SER A 203 9.90 -15.18 6.51
CA SER A 203 10.64 -16.25 5.84
C SER A 203 11.60 -17.01 6.77
N GLY A 204 12.08 -16.38 7.84
CA GLY A 204 12.98 -17.02 8.81
C GLY A 204 12.28 -17.96 9.81
N GLN A 205 10.99 -17.78 10.07
CA GLN A 205 10.21 -18.64 10.98
C GLN A 205 9.65 -19.92 10.32
N SER A 206 9.79 -20.08 9.00
CA SER A 206 9.24 -21.26 8.29
C SER A 206 10.18 -22.47 8.28
N VAL A 207 11.39 -22.36 8.82
CA VAL A 207 12.44 -23.40 8.71
C VAL A 207 12.79 -24.05 10.07
N SER A 208 12.27 -23.57 11.19
CA SER A 208 12.67 -24.03 12.54
C SER A 208 11.66 -24.94 13.24
N SER A 209 10.99 -25.87 12.55
CA SER A 209 10.11 -26.83 13.24
C SER A 209 10.06 -28.25 12.65
N VAL A 210 11.13 -28.74 12.00
CA VAL A 210 11.18 -30.15 11.58
C VAL A 210 12.51 -30.77 12.02
N GLY A 211 12.41 -31.70 12.98
CA GLY A 211 13.41 -32.72 13.21
C GLY A 211 13.92 -32.81 14.64
N GLU A 212 13.13 -33.42 15.54
CA GLU A 212 13.66 -34.18 16.68
C GLU A 212 12.58 -35.19 17.13
N GLU A 213 12.35 -36.20 16.30
CA GLU A 213 11.78 -37.48 16.72
C GLU A 213 12.61 -38.58 16.07
N ASP A 214 13.47 -39.25 16.86
CA ASP A 214 13.72 -40.68 16.65
C ASP A 214 14.19 -41.38 17.93
N GLY A 215 13.43 -42.41 18.32
CA GLY A 215 14.01 -43.70 18.64
C GLY A 215 14.35 -44.03 20.10
N ARG A 216 13.35 -44.53 20.87
CA ARG A 216 13.50 -45.84 21.54
C ARG A 216 12.17 -46.46 21.96
N ARG A 217 11.92 -47.64 21.39
CA ARG A 217 10.71 -48.45 21.44
C ARG A 217 10.81 -49.53 22.52
N SER A 218 9.78 -49.57 23.38
CA SER A 218 9.01 -50.73 23.87
C SER A 218 9.66 -51.87 24.68
N GLY A 219 9.05 -52.19 25.83
CA GLY A 219 9.03 -53.57 26.37
C GLY A 219 8.57 -53.73 27.83
N HIS A 220 7.44 -54.44 28.02
CA HIS A 220 6.96 -55.15 29.24
C HIS A 220 6.50 -54.30 30.45
N GLY A 221 5.44 -54.62 31.18
CA GLY A 221 4.52 -55.76 31.21
C GLY A 221 3.75 -55.74 32.55
N ASP A 222 2.46 -56.08 32.48
CA ASP A 222 1.54 -56.63 33.51
C ASP A 222 1.23 -55.92 34.84
N ALA A 223 -0.08 -55.89 35.09
CA ALA A 223 -0.74 -55.63 36.36
C ALA A 223 -0.92 -56.94 37.14
N ALA A 224 -0.80 -56.91 38.47
CA ALA A 224 -1.49 -57.83 39.38
C ALA A 224 -1.52 -57.25 40.81
N GLU A 225 -2.73 -57.16 41.35
CA GLU A 225 -3.02 -57.07 42.79
C GLU A 225 -2.61 -58.37 43.50
N GLY A 226 -2.18 -58.28 44.75
CA GLY A 226 -1.87 -59.44 45.58
C GLY A 226 -1.43 -59.06 46.99
N SER A 227 -2.39 -59.03 47.90
CA SER A 227 -2.21 -58.98 49.36
C SER A 227 -1.58 -60.28 49.89
N THR A 228 -0.68 -60.21 50.88
CA THR A 228 -0.79 -60.90 52.20
C THR A 228 0.53 -60.92 53.01
N SER A 229 0.35 -60.70 54.31
CA SER A 229 1.03 -61.30 55.48
C SER A 229 2.33 -60.70 56.05
N ASP A 230 2.11 -59.99 57.16
CA ASP A 230 2.55 -60.30 58.53
C ASP A 230 4.03 -60.60 58.81
N GLN A 231 4.63 -59.75 59.65
CA GLN A 231 5.41 -60.23 60.78
C GLN A 231 5.33 -59.30 62.00
N ASP A 232 4.83 -59.92 63.05
CA ASP A 232 4.76 -59.66 64.48
C ASP A 232 5.75 -58.75 65.22
N SER A 233 5.18 -58.23 66.32
CA SER A 233 5.76 -57.99 67.66
C SER A 233 6.53 -56.68 67.93
N ILE A 234 6.02 -55.89 68.88
CA ILE A 234 6.59 -55.67 70.24
C ILE A 234 5.93 -54.42 70.90
N THR A 235 5.10 -54.68 71.91
CA THR A 235 5.16 -54.11 73.29
C THR A 235 4.28 -52.93 73.75
N SER A 236 3.59 -53.27 74.85
CA SER A 236 3.30 -52.51 76.08
C SER A 236 1.97 -51.77 76.27
N ALA A 237 1.27 -52.33 77.28
CA ALA A 237 0.64 -51.70 78.44
C ALA A 237 -0.65 -50.88 78.25
#